data_AF-A0A9P6GPP2-F1
#
_entry.id   AF-A0A9P6GPP2-F1
#
_cell.length_a   1.000
_cell.length_b   1.000
_cell.length_c   1.000
_cell.angle_alpha   90.00
_cell.angle_beta   90.00
_cell.angle_gamma   90.00
#
_symmetry.space_group_name_H-M   'P 1'
#
loop_
_entity.id
_entity.type
_entity.pdbx_description
1 polymer ?
#
loop_
_entity_poly.entity_id
_entity_poly.type
_entity_poly.pdbx_seq_one_letter_code
_entity_poly.pdbx_strand_id
1 'polypeptide(L)'
;MSAWRLSFYAITGAAKSSDFIALETWQGLIYNQVLSQCDALNGVEDRILTNPSLCLGIFRPEALLCTASTSKSTWSAASSAPLYGVDGKMIYPPLSPGAETLAAQRPLSGTPSSYSVDWFRYAVYSDPLWNPAAFSIADAATAETKNPRNAAT
;
A
#
# COMPACT_ATOMS: atom_id res chain seq x y z
N MET A 1 -10.41 -0.60 -6.38
CA MET A 1 -10.00 -0.43 -4.96
C MET A 1 -9.69 -1.75 -4.24
N SER A 2 -10.52 -2.80 -4.34
CA SER A 2 -10.31 -4.08 -3.62
C SER A 2 -8.98 -4.76 -3.96
N ALA A 3 -8.62 -4.82 -5.25
CA ALA A 3 -7.33 -5.35 -5.70
C ALA A 3 -6.14 -4.59 -5.08
N TRP A 4 -6.20 -3.25 -5.06
CA TRP A 4 -5.17 -2.38 -4.47
C TRP A 4 -5.02 -2.56 -2.95
N ARG A 5 -6.14 -2.70 -2.23
CA ARG A 5 -6.05 -2.98 -0.79
C ARG A 5 -5.42 -4.33 -0.50
N LEU A 6 -5.67 -5.32 -1.37
CA LEU A 6 -5.16 -6.68 -1.18
C LEU A 6 -3.70 -6.83 -1.61
N SER A 7 -3.24 -6.05 -2.60
CA SER A 7 -1.84 -6.05 -3.03
C SER A 7 -0.88 -5.68 -1.91
N PHE A 8 -1.30 -4.83 -0.96
CA PHE A 8 -0.46 -4.53 0.21
C PHE A 8 -0.13 -5.76 1.03
N TYR A 9 -1.07 -6.67 1.25
CA TYR A 9 -0.79 -7.91 1.98
C TYR A 9 0.15 -8.83 1.21
N ALA A 10 0.05 -8.86 -0.13
CA ALA A 10 1.02 -9.58 -0.97
C ALA A 10 2.43 -8.96 -0.91
N ILE A 11 2.55 -7.65 -0.65
CA ILE A 11 3.83 -6.93 -0.55
C ILE A 11 4.44 -7.03 0.87
N THR A 12 3.66 -6.76 1.92
CA THR A 12 4.17 -6.69 3.30
C THR A 12 4.10 -8.04 4.02
N GLY A 13 3.24 -8.94 3.56
CA GLY A 13 2.99 -10.22 4.19
C GLY A 13 2.30 -10.10 5.56
N ALA A 14 2.29 -11.20 6.30
CA ALA A 14 1.79 -11.24 7.67
C ALA A 14 2.73 -10.52 8.64
N ALA A 15 2.25 -10.17 9.84
CA ALA A 15 3.03 -9.47 10.87
C ALA A 15 4.38 -10.14 11.28
N LYS A 16 4.56 -11.43 10.97
CA LYS A 16 5.78 -12.20 11.24
C LYS A 16 6.69 -12.36 10.01
N SER A 17 6.31 -11.78 8.87
CA SER A 17 7.10 -11.76 7.64
C SER A 17 8.35 -10.89 7.81
N SER A 18 9.42 -11.20 7.06
CA SER A 18 10.61 -10.35 6.97
C SER A 18 10.31 -8.98 6.39
N ASP A 19 9.31 -8.91 5.51
CA ASP A 19 8.96 -7.72 4.75
C ASP A 19 7.90 -6.86 5.46
N PHE A 20 7.43 -7.32 6.62
CA PHE A 20 6.46 -6.61 7.42
C PHE A 20 7.11 -5.45 8.16
N ILE A 21 6.45 -4.28 8.11
CA ILE A 21 6.86 -3.07 8.81
C ILE A 21 5.89 -2.83 9.96
N ALA A 22 6.40 -2.84 11.19
CA ALA A 22 5.60 -2.63 12.39
C ALA A 22 4.99 -1.23 12.46
N LEU A 23 3.84 -1.10 13.14
CA LEU A 23 3.07 0.14 13.26
C LEU A 23 3.93 1.30 13.79
N GLU A 24 4.79 1.04 14.76
CA GLU A 24 5.67 2.05 15.37
C GLU A 24 6.70 2.58 14.37
N THR A 25 7.12 1.75 13.40
CA THR A 25 8.02 2.17 12.34
C THR A 25 7.31 3.06 11.33
N TRP A 26 6.05 2.77 11.01
CA TRP A 26 5.19 3.62 10.17
C TRP A 26 4.92 4.99 10.82
N GLN A 27 4.48 5.01 12.07
CA GLN A 27 4.10 6.23 12.79
C GLN A 27 5.30 7.08 13.23
N GLY A 28 6.45 6.44 13.45
CA GLY A 28 7.68 7.10 13.86
C GLY A 28 8.58 7.40 12.67
N LEU A 29 9.40 6.41 12.31
CA LEU A 29 10.50 6.59 11.36
C LEU A 29 10.02 7.07 9.99
N ILE A 30 9.06 6.37 9.39
CA ILE A 30 8.59 6.66 8.05
C ILE A 30 7.84 8.00 8.02
N TYR A 31 6.85 8.18 8.89
CA TYR A 31 6.06 9.42 8.92
C TYR A 31 6.93 10.65 9.15
N ASN A 32 7.92 10.60 10.06
CA ASN A 32 8.84 11.71 10.27
C ASN A 32 9.75 11.94 9.05
N GLN A 33 10.16 10.88 8.34
CA GLN A 33 10.94 11.04 7.13
C GLN A 33 10.14 11.69 6.00
N VAL A 34 8.86 11.33 5.85
CA VAL A 34 7.94 11.98 4.90
C VAL A 34 7.83 13.48 5.22
N LEU A 35 7.57 13.84 6.47
CA LEU A 35 7.50 15.24 6.89
C LEU A 35 8.82 15.99 6.64
N SER A 36 9.96 15.38 6.97
CA SER A 36 11.28 16.03 6.77
C SER A 36 11.58 16.38 5.31
N GLN A 37 10.99 15.65 4.35
CA GLN A 37 11.19 15.89 2.92
C GLN A 37 10.10 16.79 2.34
N CYS A 38 8.90 16.81 2.92
CA CYS A 38 7.71 17.32 2.24
C CYS A 38 6.92 18.41 2.98
N ASP A 39 7.10 18.59 4.29
CA ASP A 39 6.27 19.50 5.09
C ASP A 39 6.42 20.94 4.60
N ALA A 40 7.67 21.41 4.48
CA ALA A 40 8.00 22.77 4.04
C ALA A 40 7.70 23.07 2.55
N LEU A 41 7.13 22.14 1.76
CA LEU A 41 6.88 22.38 0.32
C LEU A 41 5.87 23.50 0.05
N ASN A 42 4.98 23.76 1.01
CA ASN A 42 4.04 24.88 0.97
C ASN A 42 4.61 26.16 1.62
N GLY A 43 5.85 26.13 2.11
CA GLY A 43 6.49 27.23 2.84
C GLY A 43 6.16 27.31 4.34
N VAL A 44 5.48 26.32 4.91
CA VAL A 44 5.12 26.25 6.33
C VAL A 44 5.52 24.90 6.91
N GLU A 45 6.22 24.90 8.04
CA GLU A 45 6.54 23.67 8.79
C GLU A 45 5.56 23.50 9.96
N ASP A 46 4.40 22.90 9.67
CA ASP A 46 3.32 22.67 10.64
C ASP A 46 2.96 21.19 10.81
N ARG A 47 3.74 20.29 10.22
CA ARG A 47 3.52 18.84 10.15
C ARG A 47 2.27 18.46 9.35
N ILE A 48 1.82 19.31 8.43
CA ILE A 48 0.65 19.10 7.58
C ILE A 48 1.04 19.14 6.11
N LEU A 49 0.91 17.99 5.44
CA LEU A 49 1.07 17.91 4.00
C LEU A 49 -0.14 18.50 3.27
N THR A 50 -0.05 19.78 2.91
CA THR A 50 -1.13 20.49 2.21
C THR A 50 -1.32 20.00 0.76
N ASN A 51 -0.26 19.50 0.12
CA ASN A 51 -0.33 18.91 -1.20
C ASN A 51 0.49 17.59 -1.28
N PRO A 52 -0.13 16.46 -0.93
CA PRO A 52 0.53 15.15 -0.96
C PRO A 52 1.07 14.74 -2.34
N SER A 53 0.48 15.25 -3.43
CA SER A 53 0.94 14.95 -4.80
C SER A 53 2.31 15.55 -5.10
N LEU A 54 2.63 16.72 -4.55
CA LEU A 54 3.98 17.29 -4.65
C LEU A 54 4.99 16.46 -3.88
N CYS A 55 4.61 15.99 -2.69
CA CYS A 55 5.44 15.11 -1.88
C CYS A 55 5.77 13.81 -2.62
N LEU A 56 4.78 13.19 -3.27
CA LEU A 56 4.97 11.94 -4.02
C LEU A 56 6.04 12.09 -5.13
N GLY A 57 6.15 13.26 -5.75
CA GLY A 57 7.14 13.52 -6.79
C GLY A 57 8.57 13.70 -6.29
N ILE A 58 8.76 14.04 -5.01
CA ILE A 58 10.09 14.31 -4.44
C ILE A 58 10.51 13.31 -3.37
N PHE A 59 9.57 12.53 -2.83
CA PHE A 59 9.83 11.64 -1.71
C PHE A 59 10.83 10.54 -2.12
N ARG A 60 11.89 10.43 -1.32
CA ARG A 60 12.99 9.48 -1.49
C ARG A 60 12.95 8.46 -0.36
N PRO A 61 12.26 7.32 -0.53
CA PRO A 61 12.25 6.28 0.49
C PRO A 61 13.63 5.65 0.71
N GLU A 62 14.57 5.83 -0.23
CA GLU A 62 15.93 5.32 -0.09
C GLU A 62 16.68 5.95 1.09
N ALA A 63 16.24 7.12 1.56
CA ALA A 63 16.76 7.75 2.78
C ALA A 63 16.51 6.90 4.05
N LEU A 64 15.53 5.98 3.99
CA LEU A 64 15.20 5.04 5.07
C LEU A 64 15.96 3.72 4.98
N LEU A 65 16.78 3.52 3.94
CA LEU A 65 17.57 2.30 3.82
C LEU A 65 18.60 2.25 4.94
N CYS A 66 18.67 1.12 5.63
CA CYS A 66 19.67 0.92 6.65
C CYS A 66 21.06 0.85 6.01
N THR A 67 22.02 1.56 6.58
CA THR A 67 23.44 1.25 6.38
C THR A 67 23.73 -0.12 7.02
N ALA A 68 24.72 -0.86 6.50
CA ALA A 68 24.98 -2.30 6.75
C ALA A 68 25.07 -2.76 8.23
N SER A 69 24.99 -1.85 9.21
CA SER A 69 24.97 -2.12 10.64
C SER A 69 23.56 -2.21 11.28
N THR A 70 22.47 -1.96 10.55
CA THR A 70 21.13 -1.89 11.16
C THR A 70 20.16 -2.82 10.45
N SER A 71 19.86 -3.96 11.03
CA SER A 71 18.85 -4.90 10.50
C SER A 71 17.45 -4.46 10.92
N LYS A 72 16.85 -3.49 10.23
CA LYS A 72 15.39 -3.26 10.32
C LYS A 72 14.80 -3.06 8.94
N SER A 73 13.78 -3.88 8.66
CA SER A 73 12.82 -3.86 7.55
C SER A 73 12.91 -2.62 6.67
N THR A 74 13.56 -2.76 5.52
CA THR A 74 13.64 -1.74 4.49
C THR A 74 12.25 -1.45 3.95
N TRP A 75 11.86 -0.17 3.93
CA TRP A 75 10.70 0.29 3.16
C TRP A 75 10.84 -0.22 1.72
N SER A 76 10.04 -1.21 1.33
CA SER A 76 9.97 -1.58 -0.07
C SER A 76 9.24 -0.44 -0.79
N ALA A 77 9.92 0.21 -1.73
CA ALA A 77 9.35 1.23 -2.62
C ALA A 77 8.04 0.77 -3.30
N ALA A 78 7.74 -0.54 -3.28
CA ALA A 78 6.51 -1.16 -3.70
C ALA A 78 5.25 -0.62 -2.97
N SER A 79 5.34 -0.22 -1.69
CA SER A 79 4.17 0.31 -0.95
C SER A 79 3.75 1.70 -1.42
N SER A 80 4.65 2.41 -2.11
CA SER A 80 4.44 3.75 -2.70
C SER A 80 4.25 3.72 -4.22
N ALA A 81 4.15 2.53 -4.83
CA ALA A 81 3.97 2.39 -6.28
C ALA A 81 2.48 2.34 -6.67
N PRO A 82 2.09 2.88 -7.84
CA PRO A 82 0.76 2.63 -8.39
C PRO A 82 0.56 1.13 -8.68
N LEU A 83 -0.67 0.64 -8.55
CA LEU A 83 -1.01 -0.72 -8.96
C LEU A 83 -1.28 -0.72 -10.47
N TYR A 84 -0.45 -1.42 -11.23
CA TYR A 84 -0.62 -1.65 -12.67
C TYR A 84 -1.15 -3.04 -12.95
N GLY A 85 -2.08 -3.16 -13.88
CA GLY A 85 -2.64 -4.42 -14.37
C GLY A 85 -1.72 -5.19 -15.31
N VAL A 86 -2.15 -6.40 -15.69
CA VAL A 86 -1.45 -7.26 -16.66
C VAL A 86 -1.24 -6.60 -18.02
N ASP A 87 -2.08 -5.63 -18.37
CA ASP A 87 -2.03 -4.88 -19.63
C ASP A 87 -1.19 -3.59 -19.52
N GLY A 88 -0.53 -3.37 -18.38
CA GLY A 88 0.26 -2.17 -18.10
C GLY A 88 -0.59 -0.93 -17.81
N LYS A 89 -1.93 -1.04 -17.72
CA LYS A 89 -2.77 0.09 -17.32
C LYS A 89 -2.83 0.23 -15.81
N MET A 90 -2.89 1.48 -15.34
CA MET A 90 -3.05 1.74 -13.91
C MET A 90 -4.45 1.32 -13.46
N ILE A 91 -4.51 0.43 -12.46
CA ILE A 91 -5.74 0.01 -11.78
C ILE A 91 -6.06 0.98 -10.64
N TYR A 92 -5.04 1.42 -9.89
CA TYR A 92 -5.23 2.32 -8.76
C TYR A 92 -3.97 3.15 -8.49
N PRO A 93 -4.10 4.42 -8.07
CA PRO A 93 -2.97 5.26 -7.69
C PRO A 93 -2.19 4.70 -6.49
N PRO A 94 -0.97 5.20 -6.23
CA PRO A 94 -0.19 4.82 -5.07
C PRO A 94 -0.83 5.29 -3.75
N LEU A 95 -0.33 4.77 -2.63
CA LEU A 95 -0.64 5.33 -1.32
C LEU A 95 -0.07 6.75 -1.24
N SER A 96 -0.91 7.74 -0.96
CA SER A 96 -0.47 9.13 -0.80
C SER A 96 0.45 9.28 0.41
N PRO A 97 1.58 10.00 0.29
CA PRO A 97 2.39 10.37 1.43
C PRO A 97 1.57 11.16 2.45
N GLY A 98 1.80 10.92 3.74
CA GLY A 98 1.03 11.47 4.87
C GLY A 98 -0.10 10.57 5.35
N ALA A 99 -0.48 9.54 4.60
CA ALA A 99 -1.53 8.58 4.99
C ALA A 99 -1.00 7.37 5.79
N GLU A 100 0.30 7.32 6.07
CA GLU A 100 1.03 6.17 6.62
C GLU A 100 0.41 5.65 7.92
N THR A 101 0.13 6.58 8.85
CA THR A 101 -0.37 6.25 10.19
C THR A 101 -1.71 5.52 10.16
N LEU A 102 -2.62 5.93 9.28
CA LEU A 102 -3.93 5.26 9.13
C LEU A 102 -3.81 4.01 8.26
N ALA A 103 -2.94 4.03 7.26
CA ALA A 103 -2.71 2.90 6.38
C ALA A 103 -2.08 1.71 7.15
N ALA A 104 -1.15 1.97 8.07
CA ALA A 104 -0.52 1.00 8.97
C ALA A 104 -1.52 0.26 9.86
N GLN A 105 -2.63 0.91 10.25
CA GLN A 105 -3.68 0.29 11.06
C GLN A 105 -4.64 -0.57 10.24
N ARG A 106 -4.66 -0.43 8.91
CA ARG A 106 -5.64 -1.08 8.04
C ARG A 106 -4.96 -1.83 6.88
N PRO A 107 -4.80 -1.27 5.66
CA PRO A 107 -4.26 -2.03 4.53
C PRO A 107 -2.84 -2.57 4.73
N LEU A 108 -2.04 -1.97 5.62
CA LEU A 108 -0.64 -2.36 5.88
C LEU A 108 -0.47 -3.09 7.22
N SER A 109 -1.56 -3.47 7.88
CA SER A 109 -1.56 -4.09 9.22
C SER A 109 -1.03 -5.54 9.27
N GLY A 110 -0.61 -6.09 8.13
CA GLY A 110 -0.20 -7.49 8.03
C GLY A 110 -1.36 -8.47 8.12
N THR A 111 -2.58 -8.01 7.87
CA THR A 111 -3.80 -8.81 7.75
C THR A 111 -4.50 -8.48 6.44
N PRO A 112 -4.98 -9.47 5.66
CA PRO A 112 -5.74 -9.20 4.45
C PRO A 112 -6.99 -8.36 4.74
N SER A 113 -7.29 -7.39 3.88
CA SER A 113 -8.51 -6.58 3.99
C SER A 113 -9.76 -7.46 3.85
N SER A 114 -10.56 -7.62 4.91
CA SER A 114 -11.78 -8.44 4.91
C SER A 114 -12.72 -8.13 3.74
N TYR A 115 -12.97 -6.85 3.46
CA TYR A 115 -13.78 -6.45 2.32
C TYR A 115 -13.23 -6.92 0.97
N SER A 116 -11.91 -6.90 0.82
CA SER A 116 -11.25 -7.36 -0.40
C SER A 116 -11.28 -8.88 -0.50
N VAL A 117 -11.05 -9.58 0.62
CA VAL A 117 -11.17 -11.04 0.70
C VAL A 117 -12.58 -11.50 0.32
N ASP A 118 -13.61 -10.89 0.90
CA ASP A 118 -15.01 -11.24 0.62
C ASP A 118 -15.39 -10.93 -0.83
N TRP A 119 -14.89 -9.80 -1.38
CA TRP A 119 -15.08 -9.49 -2.80
C TRP A 119 -14.50 -10.58 -3.70
N PHE A 120 -13.25 -10.99 -3.48
CA PHE A 120 -12.63 -12.02 -4.31
C PHE A 120 -13.27 -13.40 -4.12
N ARG A 121 -13.57 -13.79 -2.88
CA ARG A 121 -14.21 -15.07 -2.57
C ARG A 121 -15.61 -15.16 -3.15
N TYR A 122 -16.47 -14.19 -2.88
CA TYR A 122 -17.90 -14.36 -3.14
C TYR A 122 -18.34 -13.72 -4.45
N ALA A 123 -17.77 -12.58 -4.83
CA ALA A 123 -18.16 -11.89 -6.06
C ALA A 123 -17.32 -12.33 -7.27
N VAL A 124 -16.00 -12.47 -7.12
CA VAL A 124 -15.09 -12.79 -8.24
C VAL A 124 -15.02 -14.29 -8.52
N TYR A 125 -14.68 -15.11 -7.53
CA TYR A 125 -14.44 -16.55 -7.74
C TYR A 125 -15.61 -17.44 -7.34
N SER A 126 -16.52 -16.96 -6.49
CA SER A 126 -17.54 -17.79 -5.86
C SER A 126 -16.93 -19.02 -5.14
N ASP A 127 -15.76 -18.82 -4.54
CA ASP A 127 -14.97 -19.81 -3.81
C ASP A 127 -14.63 -19.27 -2.41
N PRO A 128 -15.25 -19.79 -1.33
CA PRO A 128 -14.97 -19.35 0.04
C PRO A 128 -13.58 -19.77 0.53
N LEU A 129 -12.91 -20.72 -0.14
CA LEU A 129 -11.59 -21.21 0.24
C LEU A 129 -10.45 -20.46 -0.46
N TRP A 130 -10.76 -19.50 -1.35
CA TRP A 130 -9.75 -18.70 -2.03
C TRP A 130 -8.79 -18.03 -1.04
N ASN A 131 -7.50 -18.17 -1.30
CA ASN A 131 -6.42 -17.75 -0.41
C ASN A 131 -5.97 -16.31 -0.73
N PRO A 132 -6.22 -15.33 0.14
CA PRO A 132 -5.81 -13.95 -0.10
C PRO A 132 -4.30 -13.71 -0.10
N ALA A 133 -3.52 -14.61 0.50
CA ALA A 133 -2.06 -14.52 0.47
C ALA A 133 -1.49 -14.83 -0.92
N ALA A 134 -2.26 -15.54 -1.76
CA ALA A 134 -1.87 -15.88 -3.13
C ALA A 134 -2.32 -14.82 -4.15
N PHE A 135 -2.83 -13.67 -3.69
CA PHE A 135 -3.27 -12.60 -4.57
C PHE A 135 -2.16 -12.18 -5.54
N SER A 136 -2.52 -12.09 -6.81
CA SER A 136 -1.68 -11.71 -7.92
C SER A 136 -2.39 -10.68 -8.79
N ILE A 137 -1.65 -10.07 -9.71
CA ILE A 137 -2.26 -9.13 -10.65
C ILE A 137 -3.23 -9.79 -11.64
N ALA A 138 -3.11 -11.10 -11.85
CA ALA A 138 -4.08 -11.87 -12.64
C ALA A 138 -5.46 -11.90 -11.97
N ASP A 139 -5.52 -11.94 -10.63
CA ASP A 139 -6.78 -11.85 -9.90
C ASP A 139 -7.47 -10.50 -10.12
N ALA A 140 -6.68 -9.42 -10.15
CA ALA A 140 -7.19 -8.08 -10.45
C ALA A 140 -7.79 -8.02 -11.88
N ALA A 141 -7.14 -8.64 -12.86
CA ALA A 141 -7.66 -8.74 -14.22
C ALA A 141 -8.97 -9.56 -14.31
N THR A 142 -9.07 -10.65 -13.54
CA THR A 142 -10.30 -11.44 -13.43
C THR A 142 -11.44 -10.61 -12.83
N ALA A 143 -11.16 -9.86 -11.77
CA ALA A 143 -12.16 -8.99 -11.14
C ALA A 143 -12.67 -7.90 -12.09
N GLU A 144 -11.77 -7.28 -12.86
CA GLU A 144 -12.10 -6.28 -13.87
C GLU A 144 -12.92 -6.87 -15.01
N THR A 145 -12.58 -8.08 -15.47
CA THR A 145 -13.33 -8.78 -16.53
C THR A 145 -14.74 -9.13 -16.07
N LYS A 146 -14.89 -9.59 -14.82
CA LYS A 146 -16.19 -10.01 -14.28
C LYS A 146 -17.10 -8.82 -13.98
N ASN A 147 -16.52 -7.71 -13.50
CA ASN A 147 -17.16 -6.45 -13.11
C ASN A 147 -18.67 -6.58 -12.80
N PRO A 148 -19.04 -7.32 -11.74
CA PRO A 148 -20.43 -7.68 -11.49
C PRO A 148 -21.31 -6.44 -11.37
N ARG A 149 -22.33 -6.34 -12.22
CA ARG A 149 -23.25 -5.18 -12.29
C ARG A 149 -22.54 -3.83 -12.45
N ASN A 150 -21.39 -3.81 -13.12
CA ASN A 150 -20.61 -2.60 -13.33
C ASN A 150 -20.14 -1.91 -12.03
N ALA A 151 -19.82 -2.68 -10.99
CA ALA A 151 -19.37 -2.18 -9.70
C ALA A 151 -18.03 -1.41 -9.73
N ALA A 152 -17.30 -1.44 -10.85
CA ALA A 152 -16.04 -0.71 -11.01
C ALA A 152 -16.20 0.78 -11.37
N THR A 153 -17.42 1.27 -11.67
CA THR A 153 -17.67 2.69 -12.01
C THR A 153 -17.60 3.64 -10.83
#